data_AF-A0AAN8LU54-F1
#
_entry.id   AF-A0AAN8LU54-F1
#
_cell.length_a   1.000
_cell.length_b   1.000
_cell.length_c   1.000
_cell.angle_alpha   90.00
_cell.angle_beta   90.00
_cell.angle_gamma   90.00
#
_symmetry.space_group_name_H-M   'P 1'
#
loop_
_entity.id
_entity.type
_entity.pdbx_description
1 polymer ?
#
loop_
_entity_poly.entity_id
_entity_poly.type
_entity_poly.pdbx_seq_one_letter_code
_entity_poly.pdbx_strand_id
1 'polypeptide(L)'
;MIATRLNSHGIELLQLDRALSRHGLHQLDDSELRQACYVRGLDSGSLSINQCREWLSQWLQFSSRLKESEGSLLVHSMVLLSANYPKPYRH
;
A
#
# COMPACT_ATOMS: atom_id res chain seq x y z
N MET A 1 22.65 8.55 -0.68
CA MET A 1 22.32 7.68 0.47
C MET A 1 20.81 7.53 0.67
N ILE A 2 20.02 8.61 0.81
CA ILE A 2 18.56 8.53 1.02
C ILE A 2 17.81 8.00 -0.22
N ALA A 3 18.09 8.54 -1.42
CA ALA A 3 17.42 8.10 -2.65
C ALA A 3 17.64 6.60 -2.95
N THR A 4 18.85 6.10 -2.71
CA THR A 4 19.18 4.68 -2.86
C THR A 4 18.35 3.80 -1.91
N ARG A 5 18.29 4.18 -0.62
CA ARG A 5 17.49 3.45 0.39
C ARG A 5 16.00 3.46 0.04
N LEU A 6 15.48 4.61 -0.39
CA LEU A 6 14.09 4.75 -0.79
C LEU A 6 13.77 3.86 -2.00
N ASN A 7 14.66 3.83 -2.99
CA ASN A 7 14.48 2.99 -4.18
C ASN A 7 14.53 1.49 -3.83
N SER A 8 15.50 1.06 -3.01
CA SER A 8 15.58 -0.33 -2.52
C SER A 8 14.29 -0.72 -1.79
N HIS A 9 13.80 0.13 -0.90
CA HIS A 9 12.58 -0.14 -0.16
C HIS A 9 11.33 -0.16 -1.07
N GLY A 10 11.27 0.72 -2.07
CA GLY A 10 10.21 0.69 -3.09
C GLY A 10 10.18 -0.63 -3.86
N ILE A 11 11.35 -1.17 -4.23
CA ILE A 11 11.45 -2.47 -4.91
C ILE A 11 10.99 -3.60 -3.99
N GLU A 12 11.40 -3.63 -2.72
CA GLU A 12 10.94 -4.62 -1.74
C GLU A 12 9.42 -4.60 -1.59
N LEU A 13 8.83 -3.40 -1.48
CA LEU A 13 7.39 -3.22 -1.37
C LEU A 13 6.65 -3.69 -2.63
N LEU A 14 7.22 -3.45 -3.82
CA LEU A 14 6.67 -3.94 -5.09
C LEU A 14 6.67 -5.48 -5.15
N GLN A 15 7.72 -6.15 -4.67
CA GLN A 15 7.72 -7.61 -4.63
C GLN A 15 6.71 -8.15 -3.61
N LEU A 16 6.58 -7.48 -2.46
CA LEU A 16 5.56 -7.79 -1.46
C LEU A 16 4.16 -7.66 -2.06
N ASP A 17 3.88 -6.59 -2.80
CA ASP A 17 2.61 -6.38 -3.50
C ASP A 17 2.29 -7.49 -4.50
N ARG A 18 3.29 -7.91 -5.29
CA ARG A 18 3.12 -9.02 -6.24
C ARG A 18 2.84 -10.34 -5.53
N ALA A 19 3.52 -10.61 -4.41
CA ALA A 19 3.26 -11.81 -3.60
C ALA A 19 1.84 -11.77 -3.00
N LEU A 20 1.47 -10.64 -2.41
CA LEU A 20 0.16 -10.45 -1.81
C LEU A 20 -0.98 -10.51 -2.85
N SER A 21 -0.76 -10.01 -4.06
CA SER A 21 -1.70 -10.14 -5.19
C SER A 21 -1.93 -11.59 -5.61
N ARG A 22 -0.89 -12.44 -5.53
CA ARG A 22 -1.01 -13.88 -5.86
C ARG A 22 -1.67 -14.70 -4.75
N HIS A 23 -1.45 -14.35 -3.48
CA HIS A 23 -1.97 -15.10 -2.34
C HIS A 23 -3.35 -14.60 -1.87
N GLY A 24 -3.68 -13.35 -2.16
CA GLY A 24 -4.96 -12.73 -1.88
C GLY A 24 -5.07 -12.21 -0.45
N LEU A 25 -5.87 -11.16 -0.28
CA LEU A 25 -6.07 -10.46 1.00
C LEU A 25 -6.85 -11.26 2.05
N HIS A 26 -7.43 -12.40 1.69
CA HIS A 26 -8.21 -13.23 2.60
C HIS A 26 -7.33 -13.98 3.62
N GLN A 27 -6.03 -14.08 3.34
CA GLN A 27 -5.06 -14.72 4.25
C GLN A 27 -4.57 -13.78 5.35
N LEU A 28 -4.81 -12.48 5.20
CA LEU A 28 -4.41 -11.48 6.19
C LEU A 28 -5.46 -11.37 7.29
N ASP A 29 -5.01 -11.42 8.53
CA ASP A 29 -5.83 -10.99 9.67
C ASP A 29 -5.99 -9.46 9.70
N ASP A 30 -6.82 -8.98 10.63
CA ASP A 30 -7.12 -7.55 10.76
C ASP A 30 -5.90 -6.69 11.11
N SER A 31 -4.94 -7.23 11.86
CA SER A 31 -3.70 -6.54 12.23
C SER A 31 -2.76 -6.45 11.04
N GLU A 32 -2.56 -7.56 10.33
CA GLU A 32 -1.73 -7.65 9.13
C GLU A 32 -2.28 -6.75 8.02
N LEU A 33 -3.60 -6.69 7.86
CA LEU A 33 -4.25 -5.82 6.89
C LEU A 33 -3.99 -4.33 7.19
N ARG A 34 -4.11 -3.92 8.46
CA ARG A 34 -3.80 -2.55 8.88
C ARG A 34 -2.33 -2.23 8.68
N GLN A 35 -1.44 -3.16 9.02
CA GLN A 35 -0.01 -2.99 8.84
C GLN A 35 0.35 -2.87 7.36
N ALA A 36 -0.24 -3.70 6.51
CA ALA A 36 -0.05 -3.64 5.06
C ALA A 36 -0.47 -2.28 4.49
N CYS A 37 -1.59 -1.72 4.96
CA CYS A 37 -2.00 -0.37 4.58
C CYS A 37 -1.02 0.70 5.11
N TYR A 38 -0.59 0.57 6.37
CA TYR A 38 0.27 1.54 7.04
C TYR A 38 1.64 1.68 6.36
N VAL A 39 2.29 0.58 6.02
CA VAL A 39 3.60 0.61 5.33
C VAL A 39 3.52 1.26 3.93
N ARG A 40 2.32 1.33 3.35
CA ARG A 40 2.06 2.00 2.06
C ARG A 40 1.63 3.46 2.25
N GLY A 41 1.68 3.97 3.48
CA GLY A 41 1.44 5.38 3.81
C GLY A 41 0.01 5.73 4.18
N LEU A 42 -0.92 4.76 4.25
CA LEU A 42 -2.29 5.00 4.69
C LEU A 42 -2.37 5.07 6.22
N ASP A 43 -3.10 6.05 6.75
CA ASP A 43 -3.44 6.10 8.18
C ASP A 43 -4.50 5.02 8.52
N SER A 44 -4.07 3.76 8.53
CA SER A 44 -4.95 2.62 8.71
C SER A 44 -5.54 2.51 10.11
N GLY A 45 -4.98 3.20 11.12
CA GLY A 45 -5.48 3.22 12.49
C GLY A 45 -6.83 3.93 12.63
N SER A 46 -7.11 4.93 11.79
CA SER A 46 -8.37 5.67 11.80
C SER A 46 -9.47 5.07 10.93
N LEU A 47 -9.18 3.99 10.19
CA LEU A 47 -10.09 3.37 9.24
C LEU A 47 -10.72 2.08 9.78
N SER A 48 -11.89 1.72 9.24
CA SER A 48 -12.43 0.38 9.42
C SER A 48 -11.59 -0.66 8.67
N ILE A 49 -11.70 -1.93 9.08
CA ILE A 49 -11.04 -3.06 8.39
C ILE A 49 -11.51 -3.17 6.93
N ASN A 50 -12.80 -2.94 6.67
CA ASN A 50 -13.34 -2.98 5.31
C ASN A 50 -12.73 -1.88 4.43
N GLN A 51 -12.55 -0.66 4.95
CA GLN A 51 -11.87 0.42 4.24
C GLN A 51 -10.39 0.08 3.96
N CYS A 52 -9.69 -0.49 4.94
CA CYS A 52 -8.32 -0.97 4.72
C CYS A 52 -8.25 -2.03 3.62
N ARG A 53 -9.20 -2.99 3.62
CA ARG A 53 -9.26 -4.08 2.64
C ARG A 53 -9.53 -3.55 1.24
N GLU A 54 -10.49 -2.64 1.11
CA GLU A 54 -10.83 -2.00 -0.16
C GLU A 54 -9.64 -1.21 -0.71
N TRP A 55 -9.05 -0.35 0.12
CA TRP A 55 -7.90 0.46 -0.28
C TRP A 55 -6.72 -0.41 -0.71
N LEU A 56 -6.38 -1.45 0.07
CA LEU A 56 -5.29 -2.35 -0.25
C LEU A 56 -5.56 -3.15 -1.53
N SER A 57 -6.82 -3.55 -1.77
CA SER A 57 -7.20 -4.19 -3.03
C SER A 57 -6.97 -3.27 -4.23
N GLN A 58 -7.37 -2.00 -4.13
CA GLN A 58 -7.14 -1.01 -5.20
C GLN A 58 -5.65 -0.72 -5.39
N TRP A 59 -4.89 -0.59 -4.30
CA TRP A 59 -3.45 -0.43 -4.33
C TRP A 59 -2.77 -1.57 -5.10
N LEU A 60 -3.09 -2.83 -4.76
CA LEU A 60 -2.49 -4.00 -5.40
C LEU A 60 -2.83 -4.10 -6.89
N GLN A 61 -4.03 -3.71 -7.31
CA GLN A 61 -4.39 -3.65 -8.72
C GLN A 61 -3.53 -2.65 -9.51
N PHE A 62 -3.11 -1.55 -8.87
CA PHE A 62 -2.21 -0.56 -9.44
C PHE A 62 -0.75 -1.02 -9.39
N SER A 63 -0.23 -1.32 -8.21
CA SER A 63 1.21 -1.55 -8.00
C SER A 63 1.70 -2.82 -8.69
N SER A 64 0.88 -3.87 -8.78
CA SER A 64 1.23 -5.13 -9.48
C SER A 64 1.54 -4.94 -10.97
N ARG A 65 1.07 -3.85 -11.57
CA ARG A 65 1.30 -3.52 -13.00
C ARG A 65 2.61 -2.77 -13.24
N LEU A 66 3.24 -2.27 -12.18
CA LEU A 66 4.48 -1.51 -12.29
C LEU A 66 5.69 -2.42 -12.51
N LYS A 67 6.62 -1.94 -13.33
CA LYS A 67 7.95 -2.51 -13.52
C LYS A 67 8.89 -1.99 -12.42
N GLU A 68 9.98 -2.71 -12.18
CA GLU A 68 10.98 -2.27 -11.18
C GLU A 68 11.67 -0.96 -11.57
N SER A 69 11.80 -0.69 -12.86
CA SER A 69 12.27 0.60 -13.39
C SER A 69 11.32 1.77 -13.06
N GLU A 70 10.09 1.50 -12.63
CA GLU A 70 9.05 2.49 -12.31
C GLU A 70 8.92 2.69 -10.79
N GLY A 71 9.95 2.34 -10.00
CA GLY A 71 9.96 2.50 -8.54
C GLY A 71 9.66 3.94 -8.08
N SER A 72 10.10 4.95 -8.83
CA SER A 72 9.74 6.35 -8.54
C SER A 72 8.22 6.57 -8.58
N LEU A 73 7.52 6.02 -9.59
CA LEU A 73 6.07 6.15 -9.69
C LEU A 73 5.37 5.47 -8.50
N LEU A 74 5.81 4.27 -8.11
CA LEU A 74 5.29 3.58 -6.93
C LEU A 74 5.36 4.46 -5.68
N VAL A 75 6.53 5.02 -5.38
CA VAL A 75 6.75 5.82 -4.16
C VAL A 75 5.96 7.13 -4.19
N HIS A 76 5.85 7.80 -5.35
CA HIS A 76 5.00 9.00 -5.46
C HIS A 76 3.51 8.65 -5.30
N SER A 77 3.07 7.53 -5.87
CA SER A 77 1.71 7.05 -5.73
C SER A 77 1.35 6.66 -4.29
N MET A 78 2.29 6.16 -3.48
CA MET A 78 2.06 5.96 -2.04
C MET A 78 1.56 7.25 -1.39
N VAL A 79 2.26 8.37 -1.63
CA VAL A 79 1.89 9.67 -1.07
C VAL A 79 0.58 10.18 -1.67
N LEU A 80 0.46 10.16 -3.00
CA LEU A 80 -0.72 10.71 -3.68
C LEU A 80 -2.01 9.96 -3.30
N LEU A 81 -1.98 8.63 -3.26
CA LEU A 81 -3.17 7.82 -2.99
C LEU A 81 -3.50 7.76 -1.51
N SER A 82 -2.51 7.79 -0.62
CA SER A 82 -2.77 7.77 0.83
C SER A 82 -3.21 9.12 1.36
N ALA A 83 -2.59 10.22 0.93
CA ALA A 83 -2.93 11.56 1.40
C ALA A 83 -4.33 12.01 0.94
N ASN A 84 -4.80 11.49 -0.19
CA ASN A 84 -6.13 11.79 -0.74
C ASN A 84 -7.19 10.74 -0.38
N TYR A 85 -6.89 9.77 0.48
CA TYR A 85 -7.91 8.81 0.90
C TYR A 85 -8.96 9.50 1.80
N PRO A 86 -10.27 9.31 1.54
CA PRO A 86 -11.33 9.96 2.32
C PRO A 86 -11.22 9.62 3.80
N LYS A 87 -11.09 10.66 4.63
CA LYS A 87 -11.13 10.47 6.08
C LYS A 87 -12.58 10.24 6.52
N PRO A 88 -12.86 9.28 7.41
CA PRO A 88 -14.19 9.15 7.98
C PRO A 88 -14.56 10.47 8.66
N TYR A 89 -15.75 10.98 8.35
CA TYR A 89 -16.29 12.16 9.01
C TYR A 89 -16.31 11.90 10.53
N ARG A 90 -15.57 12.71 11.28
CA ARG A 90 -15.69 12.77 12.74
C ARG A 90 -16.93 13.61 13.04
N HIS A 91 -18.03 12.96 13.40
CA HIS A 91 -19.16 13.62 14.06
C HIS A 91 -18.78 14.01 15.49
#